data_AF-A0A660UFQ9-F1
#
_entry.id   AF-A0A660UFQ9-F1
#
_cell.length_a   1.000
_cell.length_b   1.000
_cell.length_c   1.000
_cell.angle_alpha   90.00
_cell.angle_beta   90.00
_cell.angle_gamma   90.00
#
_symmetry.space_group_name_H-M   'P 1'
#
loop_
_entity.id
_entity.type
_entity.pdbx_description
1 polymer ?
#
loop_
_entity_poly.entity_id
_entity_poly.type
_entity_poly.pdbx_seq_one_letter_code
_entity_poly.pdbx_strand_id
1 'polypeptide(L)'
;MQARHNSSPENGPQHTVTTDFSLRTAHIQGPDFNDLPVYSGADLVGFLRWWAAHYDWDKPDIRTTRLRVELTFEESVTGAFYQFIGDGQNALASLVKDEFDILMEMTRSLDLMYAERIDTLSDLRKLEEIKSQVGEVIYGLATMLENGYRTQAEGQEPEPSRSDEVSKTEWITYQEAAELLLVDKSTICRWAQRGILESNGKKGKRRRVSKGSVLIKERQDAAD
;
A
#
# COMPACT_ATOMS: atom_id res chain seq x y z
N MET A 1 -30.45 10.58 83.95
CA MET A 1 -29.61 9.45 83.51
C MET A 1 -30.00 9.06 82.10
N GLN A 2 -28.99 8.67 81.31
CA GLN A 2 -29.03 8.15 79.93
C GLN A 2 -29.10 9.17 78.79
N ALA A 3 -27.89 9.44 78.30
CA ALA A 3 -27.53 10.14 77.10
C ALA A 3 -27.86 9.32 75.84
N ARG A 4 -28.16 10.01 74.73
CA ARG A 4 -28.10 9.43 73.39
C ARG A 4 -26.94 10.09 72.65
N HIS A 5 -25.98 9.23 72.31
CA HIS A 5 -24.74 9.55 71.62
C HIS A 5 -24.98 9.86 70.14
N ASN A 6 -24.29 10.90 69.67
CA ASN A 6 -23.95 11.15 68.28
C ASN A 6 -22.92 10.13 67.80
N SER A 7 -23.08 9.60 66.58
CA SER A 7 -21.96 9.11 65.79
C SER A 7 -22.33 8.94 64.31
N SER A 8 -21.71 9.78 63.49
CA SER A 8 -21.33 9.56 62.09
C SER A 8 -19.80 9.72 62.01
N PRO A 9 -19.14 9.43 60.88
CA PRO A 9 -19.16 8.23 60.05
C PRO A 9 -17.75 7.60 59.96
N GLU A 10 -17.64 6.28 59.79
CA GLU A 10 -16.37 5.65 59.41
C GLU A 10 -16.20 5.69 57.89
N ASN A 11 -15.23 6.50 57.44
CA ASN A 11 -14.68 6.46 56.09
C ASN A 11 -13.87 5.17 55.92
N GLY A 12 -14.42 4.21 55.18
CA GLY A 12 -13.67 3.06 54.70
C GLY A 12 -12.63 3.46 53.63
N PRO A 13 -11.48 2.77 53.55
CA PRO A 13 -10.45 3.07 52.57
C PRO A 13 -10.96 2.76 51.15
N GLN A 14 -10.93 3.78 50.28
CA GLN A 14 -11.16 3.61 48.85
C GLN A 14 -9.96 2.84 48.26
N HIS A 15 -10.19 1.58 47.89
CA HIS A 15 -9.28 0.85 47.03
C HIS A 15 -9.34 1.44 45.62
N THR A 16 -8.41 2.34 45.30
CA THR A 16 -8.07 2.69 43.92
C THR A 16 -7.45 1.47 43.25
N VAL A 17 -8.24 0.77 42.43
CA VAL A 17 -7.72 -0.18 41.45
C VAL A 17 -7.09 0.65 40.33
N THR A 18 -5.78 0.89 40.45
CA THR A 18 -4.96 1.37 39.34
C THR A 18 -4.75 0.19 38.39
N THR A 19 -5.65 -0.01 37.44
CA THR A 19 -5.41 -0.86 36.29
C THR A 19 -4.37 -0.16 35.43
N ASP A 20 -3.10 -0.47 35.68
CA ASP A 20 -1.98 -0.10 34.85
C ASP A 20 -2.06 -0.92 33.55
N PHE A 21 -2.95 -0.49 32.65
CA PHE A 21 -3.06 -1.03 31.31
C PHE A 21 -1.93 -0.42 30.49
N SER A 22 -0.72 -0.91 30.77
CA SER A 22 0.49 -0.61 30.01
C SER A 22 0.36 -1.25 28.63
N LEU A 23 -0.42 -0.61 27.74
CA LEU A 23 -0.38 -0.86 26.31
C LEU A 23 1.00 -0.45 25.84
N ARG A 24 1.91 -1.43 25.80
CA ARG A 24 3.08 -1.37 24.93
C ARG A 24 2.54 -1.23 23.50
N THR A 25 2.35 -0.01 23.07
CA THR A 25 2.14 0.34 21.68
C THR A 25 3.42 -0.07 20.97
N ALA A 26 3.41 -1.22 20.30
CA ALA A 26 4.37 -1.46 19.24
C ALA A 26 4.15 -0.31 18.25
N HIS A 27 5.07 0.65 18.26
CA HIS A 27 5.11 1.72 17.28
C HIS A 27 5.52 1.07 15.96
N ILE A 28 4.56 0.42 15.31
CA ILE A 28 4.66 0.06 13.92
C ILE A 28 4.58 1.41 13.22
N GLN A 29 5.74 2.00 12.92
CA GLN A 29 5.86 3.12 12.00
C GLN A 29 5.29 2.63 10.68
N GLY A 30 4.01 2.96 10.43
CA GLY A 30 3.47 2.96 9.08
C GLY A 30 4.29 3.92 8.22
N PRO A 31 4.30 3.73 6.89
CA PRO A 31 4.98 4.63 5.98
C PRO A 31 4.55 6.09 6.23
N ASP A 32 5.52 7.00 6.24
CA ASP A 32 5.25 8.44 6.36
C ASP A 32 4.44 8.89 5.14
N PHE A 33 3.20 9.30 5.37
CA PHE A 33 2.20 9.59 4.33
C PHE A 33 2.53 10.82 3.47
N ASN A 34 3.63 11.52 3.73
CA ASN A 34 4.06 12.68 2.96
C ASN A 34 4.95 12.33 1.75
N ASP A 35 5.43 11.09 1.65
CA ASP A 35 6.21 10.58 0.51
C ASP A 35 5.48 9.37 -0.11
N LEU A 36 4.28 9.56 -0.67
CA LEU A 36 3.57 8.47 -1.34
C LEU A 36 4.22 8.19 -2.70
N PRO A 37 4.86 7.03 -2.90
CA PRO A 37 5.45 6.68 -4.18
C PRO A 37 4.34 6.34 -5.18
N VAL A 38 4.52 6.71 -6.45
CA VAL A 38 3.74 6.14 -7.55
C VAL A 38 4.08 4.65 -7.64
N TYR A 39 3.15 3.79 -7.24
CA TYR A 39 3.37 2.36 -7.19
C TYR A 39 3.33 1.75 -8.60
N SER A 40 4.23 0.82 -8.91
CA SER A 40 4.02 -0.06 -10.06
C SER A 40 2.77 -0.92 -9.84
N GLY A 41 2.14 -1.44 -10.90
CA GLY A 41 0.88 -2.20 -10.79
C GLY A 41 0.95 -3.37 -9.79
N ALA A 42 2.07 -4.10 -9.76
CA ALA A 42 2.28 -5.18 -8.79
C ALA A 42 2.49 -4.68 -7.34
N ASP A 43 3.09 -3.50 -7.18
CA ASP A 43 3.29 -2.88 -5.87
C ASP A 43 1.96 -2.37 -5.29
N LEU A 44 1.06 -1.85 -6.13
CA LEU A 44 -0.28 -1.40 -5.72
C LEU A 44 -1.12 -2.56 -5.15
N VAL A 45 -1.13 -3.72 -5.82
CA VAL A 45 -1.86 -4.91 -5.35
C VAL A 45 -1.36 -5.35 -3.96
N GLY A 46 -0.04 -5.45 -3.81
CA GLY A 46 0.58 -5.82 -2.55
C GLY A 46 0.25 -4.81 -1.44
N PHE A 47 0.26 -3.52 -1.77
CA PHE A 47 -0.03 -2.45 -0.82
C PHE A 47 -1.50 -2.44 -0.38
N LEU A 48 -2.46 -2.60 -1.29
CA LEU A 48 -3.89 -2.72 -0.96
C LEU A 48 -4.14 -3.86 0.01
N ARG A 49 -3.57 -5.05 -0.24
CA ARG A 49 -3.69 -6.21 0.65
C ARG A 49 -3.06 -5.97 2.02
N TRP A 50 -1.86 -5.39 2.04
CA TRP A 50 -1.20 -5.05 3.29
C TRP A 50 -2.03 -4.07 4.10
N TRP A 51 -2.54 -3.02 3.45
CA TRP A 51 -3.32 -1.97 4.08
C TRP A 51 -4.63 -2.52 4.64
N ALA A 52 -5.38 -3.33 3.89
CA ALA A 52 -6.59 -3.99 4.38
C ALA A 52 -6.35 -4.82 5.66
N ALA A 53 -5.19 -5.48 5.77
CA ALA A 53 -4.86 -6.36 6.89
C ALA A 53 -4.26 -5.64 8.11
N HIS A 54 -3.60 -4.50 7.91
CA HIS A 54 -2.82 -3.83 8.96
C HIS A 54 -3.35 -2.46 9.33
N TYR A 55 -4.30 -1.91 8.57
CA TYR A 55 -4.83 -0.61 8.84
C TYR A 55 -5.72 -0.65 10.08
N ASP A 56 -5.40 0.25 11.00
CA ASP A 56 -6.07 0.38 12.28
C ASP A 56 -7.27 1.29 12.12
N TRP A 57 -8.41 0.69 11.78
CA TRP A 57 -9.69 1.38 11.61
C TRP A 57 -10.17 2.05 12.90
N ASP A 58 -9.70 1.61 14.06
CA ASP A 58 -10.16 2.05 15.38
C ASP A 58 -9.46 3.31 15.87
N LYS A 59 -8.36 3.73 15.23
CA LYS A 59 -7.63 4.92 15.66
C LYS A 59 -8.39 6.19 15.29
N PRO A 60 -8.90 6.95 16.28
CA PRO A 60 -9.47 8.26 16.02
C PRO A 60 -8.35 9.16 15.51
N ASP A 61 -8.54 9.72 14.33
CA ASP A 61 -7.68 10.73 13.76
C ASP A 61 -8.53 11.90 13.29
N ILE A 62 -7.87 13.04 13.16
CA ILE A 62 -8.44 14.29 12.66
C ILE A 62 -8.89 14.11 11.20
N ARG A 63 -8.25 13.20 10.46
CA ARG A 63 -8.61 12.88 9.08
C ARG A 63 -9.67 11.79 9.04
N THR A 64 -10.70 12.02 8.23
CA THR A 64 -11.71 11.01 7.95
C THR A 64 -11.09 9.82 7.22
N THR A 65 -11.67 8.64 7.43
CA THR A 65 -11.25 7.39 6.81
C THR A 65 -11.31 7.49 5.29
N ARG A 66 -12.38 8.08 4.77
CA ARG A 66 -12.52 8.35 3.34
C ARG A 66 -11.34 9.16 2.80
N LEU A 67 -11.00 10.28 3.46
CA LEU A 67 -9.90 11.14 3.01
C LEU A 67 -8.56 10.39 3.02
N ARG A 68 -8.35 9.52 4.00
CA ARG A 68 -7.14 8.68 4.04
C ARG A 68 -7.08 7.70 2.87
N VAL A 69 -8.20 7.04 2.53
CA VAL A 69 -8.27 6.15 1.37
C VAL A 69 -8.04 6.91 0.07
N GLU A 70 -8.68 8.07 -0.08
CA GLU A 70 -8.52 8.96 -1.24
C GLU A 70 -7.04 9.33 -1.44
N LEU A 71 -6.42 9.92 -0.41
CA LEU A 71 -5.01 10.30 -0.45
C LEU A 71 -4.06 9.13 -0.71
N THR A 72 -4.40 7.94 -0.23
CA THR A 72 -3.51 6.76 -0.31
C THR A 72 -3.61 6.07 -1.68
N PHE A 73 -4.79 6.02 -2.29
CA PHE A 73 -5.06 5.12 -3.42
C PHE A 73 -5.60 5.79 -4.68
N GLU A 74 -6.19 6.98 -4.61
CA GLU A 74 -6.90 7.59 -5.74
C GLU A 74 -6.02 7.69 -6.98
N GLU A 75 -4.81 8.25 -6.85
CA GLU A 75 -3.90 8.44 -7.98
C GLU A 75 -3.48 7.10 -8.59
N SER A 76 -3.13 6.11 -7.75
CA SER A 76 -2.66 4.81 -8.21
C SER A 76 -3.76 3.99 -8.88
N VAL A 77 -4.99 4.02 -8.33
CA VAL A 77 -6.16 3.34 -8.91
C VAL A 77 -6.57 4.02 -10.22
N THR A 78 -6.54 5.36 -10.27
CA THR A 78 -6.82 6.12 -11.50
C THR A 78 -5.77 5.84 -12.58
N GLY A 79 -4.50 5.71 -12.20
CA GLY A 79 -3.43 5.28 -13.10
C GLY A 79 -3.71 3.90 -13.69
N ALA A 80 -4.09 2.92 -12.86
CA ALA A 80 -4.45 1.58 -13.31
C ALA A 80 -5.68 1.58 -14.23
N PHE A 81 -6.69 2.40 -13.91
CA PHE A 81 -7.88 2.59 -14.74
C PHE A 81 -7.52 3.04 -16.17
N TYR A 82 -6.73 4.11 -16.29
CA TYR A 82 -6.32 4.62 -17.60
C TYR A 82 -5.40 3.66 -18.35
N GLN A 83 -4.55 2.93 -17.63
CA GLN A 83 -3.74 1.87 -18.22
C GLN A 83 -4.63 0.79 -18.86
N PHE A 84 -5.63 0.27 -18.14
CA PHE A 84 -6.54 -0.73 -18.69
C PHE A 84 -7.35 -0.23 -19.90
N ILE A 85 -7.75 1.04 -19.92
CA ILE A 85 -8.35 1.64 -21.12
C ILE A 85 -7.36 1.66 -22.29
N GLY A 86 -6.12 2.09 -22.05
CA GLY A 86 -5.05 2.11 -23.05
C GLY A 86 -4.78 0.73 -23.65
N ASP A 87 -4.90 -0.31 -22.84
CA ASP A 87 -4.71 -1.71 -23.23
C ASP A 87 -5.98 -2.37 -23.81
N GLY A 88 -7.06 -1.60 -24.02
CA GLY A 88 -8.32 -2.08 -24.59
C GLY A 88 -9.20 -2.90 -23.63
N GLN A 89 -8.84 -2.98 -22.35
CA GLN A 89 -9.55 -3.71 -21.30
C GLN A 89 -10.65 -2.85 -20.65
N ASN A 90 -11.49 -2.20 -21.46
CA ASN A 90 -12.49 -1.22 -21.00
C ASN A 90 -13.46 -1.80 -19.94
N ALA A 91 -13.84 -3.07 -20.07
CA ALA A 91 -14.72 -3.72 -19.09
C ALA A 91 -14.05 -3.84 -17.72
N LEU A 92 -12.76 -4.20 -17.68
CA LEU A 92 -12.01 -4.27 -16.43
C LEU A 92 -11.78 -2.88 -15.84
N ALA A 93 -11.45 -1.89 -16.67
CA ALA A 93 -11.32 -0.51 -16.22
C ALA A 93 -12.60 -0.03 -15.51
N SER A 94 -13.78 -0.25 -16.11
CA SER A 94 -15.06 0.09 -15.47
C SER A 94 -15.24 -0.63 -14.14
N LEU A 95 -14.95 -1.94 -14.06
CA LEU A 95 -15.07 -2.69 -12.81
C LEU A 95 -14.15 -2.15 -11.71
N VAL A 96 -12.90 -1.82 -12.05
CA VAL A 96 -11.94 -1.22 -11.10
C VAL A 96 -12.45 0.12 -10.56
N LYS A 97 -13.03 0.94 -11.44
CA LYS A 97 -13.62 2.21 -11.03
C LYS A 97 -14.83 2.02 -10.14
N ASP A 98 -15.77 1.15 -10.54
CA ASP A 98 -16.99 0.89 -9.78
C ASP A 98 -16.67 0.36 -8.38
N GLU A 99 -15.68 -0.54 -8.26
CA GLU A 99 -15.24 -1.07 -6.96
C GLU A 99 -14.60 0.01 -6.09
N PHE A 100 -13.82 0.93 -6.70
CA PHE A 100 -13.25 2.06 -5.97
C PHE A 100 -14.33 3.04 -5.51
N ASP A 101 -15.34 3.30 -6.32
CA ASP A 101 -16.49 4.14 -5.93
C ASP A 101 -17.27 3.51 -4.75
N ILE A 102 -17.46 2.18 -4.75
CA ILE A 102 -18.05 1.43 -3.63
C ILE A 102 -17.20 1.60 -2.37
N LEU A 103 -15.87 1.47 -2.47
CA LEU A 103 -14.95 1.68 -1.35
C LEU A 103 -15.10 3.10 -0.75
N MET A 104 -15.22 4.11 -1.60
CA MET A 104 -15.39 5.50 -1.18
C MET A 104 -16.72 5.74 -0.45
N GLU A 105 -17.80 5.06 -0.85
CA GLU A 105 -19.10 5.16 -0.17
C GLU A 105 -19.11 4.39 1.16
N MET A 106 -18.45 3.23 1.24
CA MET A 106 -18.35 2.49 2.50
C MET A 106 -17.48 3.20 3.53
N THR A 107 -16.36 3.78 3.11
CA THR A 107 -15.49 4.58 4.00
C THR A 107 -16.20 5.86 4.47
N ARG A 108 -17.03 6.47 3.63
CA ARG A 108 -17.93 7.56 4.05
C ARG A 108 -18.94 7.08 5.10
N SER A 109 -19.54 5.91 4.91
CA SER A 109 -20.49 5.34 5.87
C SER A 109 -19.81 5.06 7.22
N LEU A 110 -18.56 4.61 7.20
CA LEU A 110 -17.73 4.45 8.39
C LEU A 110 -17.50 5.80 9.11
N ASP A 111 -17.17 6.85 8.36
CA ASP A 111 -16.95 8.19 8.90
C ASP A 111 -18.22 8.75 9.57
N LEU A 112 -19.39 8.51 8.96
CA LEU A 112 -20.67 8.89 9.55
C LEU A 112 -20.93 8.13 10.86
N MET A 113 -20.68 6.82 10.90
CA MET A 113 -20.82 6.02 12.13
C MET A 113 -19.88 6.47 13.24
N TYR A 114 -18.68 6.96 12.90
CA TYR A 114 -17.75 7.54 13.89
C TYR A 114 -18.14 8.93 14.37
N ALA A 115 -18.79 9.73 13.53
CA ALA A 115 -19.34 11.02 13.91
C ALA A 115 -20.60 10.87 14.79
N GLU A 116 -21.36 9.80 14.58
CA GLU A 116 -22.50 9.43 15.41
C GLU A 116 -22.05 8.85 16.75
N ARG A 117 -22.84 9.07 17.80
CA ARG A 117 -22.55 8.54 19.13
C ARG A 117 -22.93 7.06 19.17
N ILE A 118 -21.94 6.18 19.29
CA ILE A 118 -22.15 4.74 19.42
C ILE A 118 -22.63 4.44 20.85
N ASP A 119 -23.94 4.33 21.01
CA ASP A 119 -24.58 4.18 22.32
C ASP A 119 -25.18 2.78 22.53
N THR A 120 -25.23 1.94 21.49
CA THR A 120 -25.81 0.59 21.57
C THR A 120 -24.87 -0.51 21.02
N LEU A 121 -25.10 -1.75 21.48
CA LEU A 121 -24.44 -2.94 20.91
C LEU A 121 -24.79 -3.16 19.43
N SER A 122 -25.96 -2.69 18.99
CA SER A 122 -26.36 -2.78 17.58
C SER A 122 -25.49 -1.88 16.71
N ASP A 123 -25.18 -0.67 17.18
CA ASP A 123 -24.33 0.28 16.47
C ASP A 123 -22.89 -0.24 16.36
N LEU A 124 -22.38 -0.86 17.43
CA LEU A 124 -21.07 -1.53 17.41
C LEU A 124 -21.02 -2.66 16.37
N ARG A 125 -22.03 -3.53 16.31
CA ARG A 125 -22.09 -4.61 15.29
C ARG A 125 -22.14 -4.04 13.88
N LYS A 126 -22.92 -2.99 13.66
CA LYS A 126 -23.00 -2.32 12.35
C LYS A 126 -21.66 -1.70 11.95
N LEU A 127 -20.95 -1.10 12.91
CA LEU A 127 -19.60 -0.57 12.67
C LEU A 127 -18.62 -1.68 12.28
N GLU A 128 -18.61 -2.81 13.00
CA GLU A 128 -17.78 -3.98 12.67
C GLU A 128 -18.12 -4.56 11.29
N GLU A 129 -19.41 -4.63 10.95
CA GLU A 129 -19.87 -5.08 9.64
C GLU A 129 -19.34 -4.17 8.53
N ILE A 130 -19.46 -2.86 8.66
CA ILE A 130 -18.94 -1.89 7.66
C ILE A 130 -17.41 -2.03 7.54
N LYS A 131 -16.68 -2.19 8.65
CA LYS A 131 -15.22 -2.42 8.61
C LYS A 131 -14.86 -3.68 7.83
N SER A 132 -15.59 -4.77 8.07
CA SER A 132 -15.39 -6.02 7.35
C SER A 132 -15.63 -5.82 5.85
N GLN A 133 -16.73 -5.16 5.48
CA GLN A 133 -17.08 -4.88 4.10
C GLN A 133 -16.04 -3.99 3.40
N VAL A 134 -15.53 -2.96 4.08
CA VAL A 134 -14.45 -2.13 3.54
C VAL A 134 -13.20 -2.98 3.26
N GLY A 135 -12.82 -3.86 4.19
CA GLY A 135 -11.70 -4.79 3.98
C GLY A 135 -11.91 -5.73 2.79
N GLU A 136 -13.13 -6.26 2.63
CA GLU A 136 -13.52 -7.13 1.52
C GLU A 136 -13.41 -6.40 0.16
N VAL A 137 -13.92 -5.17 0.07
CA VAL A 137 -13.86 -4.36 -1.16
C VAL A 137 -12.42 -4.05 -1.54
N ILE A 138 -11.56 -3.70 -0.58
CA ILE A 138 -10.13 -3.46 -0.86
C ILE A 138 -9.46 -4.73 -1.38
N TYR A 139 -9.79 -5.88 -0.80
CA TYR A 139 -9.26 -7.17 -1.26
C TYR A 139 -9.79 -7.55 -2.66
N GLY A 140 -11.06 -7.25 -2.93
CA GLY A 140 -11.71 -7.40 -4.23
C GLY A 140 -11.00 -6.57 -5.30
N LEU A 141 -10.78 -5.28 -5.02
CA LEU A 141 -10.03 -4.37 -5.87
C LEU A 141 -8.61 -4.87 -6.16
N ALA A 142 -7.89 -5.30 -5.12
CA ALA A 142 -6.54 -5.86 -5.29
C ALA A 142 -6.53 -7.11 -6.19
N THR A 143 -7.56 -7.96 -6.07
CA THR A 143 -7.69 -9.19 -6.88
C THR A 143 -8.01 -8.86 -8.33
N MET A 144 -8.87 -7.87 -8.59
CA MET A 144 -9.17 -7.40 -9.95
C MET A 144 -7.92 -6.83 -10.63
N LEU A 145 -7.16 -6.01 -9.92
CA LEU A 145 -5.90 -5.46 -10.40
C LEU A 145 -4.88 -6.58 -10.71
N GLU A 146 -4.71 -7.56 -9.81
CA GLU A 146 -3.81 -8.70 -10.04
C GLU A 146 -4.16 -9.48 -11.31
N ASN A 147 -5.46 -9.74 -11.52
CA ASN A 147 -5.94 -10.45 -12.70
C ASN A 147 -5.69 -9.65 -13.98
N GLY A 148 -5.96 -8.34 -13.96
CA GLY A 148 -5.69 -7.44 -15.08
C GLY A 148 -4.22 -7.45 -15.51
N TYR A 149 -3.32 -7.30 -14.54
CA TYR A 149 -1.88 -7.33 -14.82
C TYR A 149 -1.39 -8.70 -15.29
N ARG A 150 -1.99 -9.80 -14.80
CA ARG A 150 -1.66 -11.15 -15.28
C ARG A 150 -2.09 -11.35 -16.74
N THR A 151 -3.30 -10.90 -17.11
CA THR A 151 -3.78 -10.97 -18.49
C THR A 151 -2.90 -10.16 -19.45
N GLN A 152 -2.36 -9.01 -19.01
CA GLN A 152 -1.38 -8.26 -19.80
C GLN A 152 -0.07 -9.02 -20.02
N ALA A 153 0.43 -9.70 -18.98
CA ALA A 153 1.65 -10.49 -19.07
C ALA A 153 1.50 -11.73 -19.97
N GLU A 154 0.31 -12.32 -20.03
CA GLU A 154 0.00 -13.50 -20.84
C GLU A 154 -0.41 -13.15 -22.29
N GLY A 155 -1.02 -11.98 -22.51
CA GLY A 155 -1.42 -11.50 -23.84
C GLY A 155 -0.26 -11.05 -24.74
N GLN A 156 0.97 -10.99 -24.20
CA GLN A 156 2.20 -10.87 -24.98
C GLN A 156 2.68 -12.27 -25.45
N GLU A 157 1.87 -12.98 -26.23
CA GLU A 157 2.43 -14.02 -27.10
C GLU A 157 3.22 -13.34 -28.23
N PRO A 158 4.48 -13.74 -28.50
CA PRO A 158 5.26 -13.17 -29.58
C PRO A 158 4.70 -13.63 -30.94
N GLU A 159 3.97 -12.74 -31.60
CA GLU A 159 3.65 -12.83 -33.03
C GLU A 159 4.92 -13.20 -33.83
N PRO A 160 4.92 -14.29 -34.63
CA PRO A 160 6.06 -14.67 -35.46
C PRO A 160 6.04 -13.84 -36.74
N SER A 161 6.47 -12.58 -36.65
CA SER A 161 6.65 -11.72 -37.83
C SER A 161 8.04 -11.09 -37.83
N ARG A 162 8.90 -11.74 -38.61
CA ARG A 162 9.97 -11.18 -39.45
C ARG A 162 10.94 -10.21 -38.77
N SER A 163 12.10 -10.78 -38.42
CA SER A 163 13.43 -10.19 -38.64
C SER A 163 13.58 -8.72 -38.22
N ASP A 164 13.85 -8.52 -36.93
CA ASP A 164 14.90 -7.61 -36.49
C ASP A 164 15.46 -8.13 -35.16
N GLU A 165 16.79 -8.14 -35.03
CA GLU A 165 17.54 -8.65 -33.88
C GLU A 165 17.21 -7.86 -32.60
N VAL A 166 16.12 -8.21 -31.91
CA VAL A 166 15.87 -7.73 -30.56
C VAL A 166 16.67 -8.60 -29.59
N SER A 167 17.81 -8.06 -29.20
CA SER A 167 18.73 -8.63 -28.22
C SER A 167 17.97 -9.15 -26.99
N LYS A 168 18.12 -10.45 -26.69
CA LYS A 168 17.74 -11.03 -25.39
C LYS A 168 18.21 -10.09 -24.28
N THR A 169 17.32 -9.69 -23.37
CA THR A 169 17.65 -8.84 -22.22
C THR A 169 18.70 -9.56 -21.36
N GLU A 170 19.96 -9.25 -21.61
CA GLU A 170 21.12 -9.87 -20.98
C GLU A 170 21.34 -9.23 -19.60
N TRP A 171 21.23 -10.03 -18.55
CA TRP A 171 21.43 -9.59 -17.17
C TRP A 171 22.90 -9.71 -16.79
N ILE A 172 23.54 -8.60 -16.46
CA ILE A 172 24.96 -8.56 -16.07
C ILE A 172 25.11 -8.21 -14.59
N THR A 173 26.23 -8.61 -14.00
CA THR A 173 26.59 -8.30 -12.62
C THR A 173 26.91 -6.82 -12.45
N TYR A 174 26.86 -6.34 -11.21
CA TYR A 174 27.29 -4.96 -10.91
C TYR A 174 28.78 -4.73 -11.19
N GLN A 175 29.57 -5.80 -11.18
CA GLN A 175 31.01 -5.71 -11.50
C GLN A 175 31.21 -5.49 -13.00
N GLU A 176 30.55 -6.28 -13.83
CA GLU A 176 30.60 -6.12 -15.30
C GLU A 176 30.02 -4.77 -15.72
N ALA A 177 28.93 -4.31 -15.11
CA ALA A 177 28.36 -2.99 -15.38
C ALA A 177 29.30 -1.84 -14.97
N ALA A 178 30.01 -2.00 -13.85
CA ALA A 178 31.01 -1.03 -13.38
C ALA A 178 32.19 -0.92 -14.35
N GLU A 179 32.64 -2.05 -14.90
CA GLU A 179 33.71 -2.11 -15.89
C GLU A 179 33.29 -1.46 -17.22
N LEU A 180 32.05 -1.68 -17.68
CA LEU A 180 31.53 -1.04 -18.88
C LEU A 180 31.45 0.48 -18.75
N LEU A 181 31.00 0.98 -17.59
CA LEU A 181 30.82 2.41 -17.34
C LEU A 181 32.06 3.11 -16.78
N LEU A 182 33.15 2.37 -16.54
CA LEU A 182 34.37 2.88 -15.89
C LEU A 182 34.10 3.57 -14.55
N VAL A 183 33.17 3.03 -13.76
CA VAL A 183 32.80 3.56 -12.43
C VAL A 183 32.95 2.50 -11.35
N ASP A 184 32.93 2.92 -10.08
CA ASP A 184 32.89 1.98 -8.97
C ASP A 184 31.57 1.19 -8.91
N LYS A 185 31.68 -0.08 -8.49
CA LYS A 185 30.54 -0.97 -8.21
C LYS A 185 29.52 -0.38 -7.24
N SER A 186 29.96 0.44 -6.28
CA SER A 186 29.09 1.14 -5.32
C SER A 186 28.19 2.17 -6.00
N THR A 187 28.65 2.78 -7.09
CA THR A 187 27.89 3.71 -7.93
C THR A 187 26.79 2.98 -8.70
N ILE A 188 27.12 1.84 -9.32
CA ILE A 188 26.13 0.96 -9.97
C ILE A 188 25.04 0.54 -8.97
N CYS A 189 25.43 0.17 -7.75
CA CYS A 189 24.47 -0.20 -6.70
C CYS A 189 23.52 0.96 -6.36
N ARG A 190 24.05 2.18 -6.20
CA ARG A 190 23.24 3.38 -5.94
C ARG A 190 22.31 3.70 -7.10
N TRP A 191 22.79 3.60 -8.34
CA TRP A 191 21.97 3.84 -9.53
C TRP A 191 20.83 2.83 -9.66
N ALA A 192 21.11 1.55 -9.40
CA ALA A 192 20.07 0.51 -9.38
C ALA A 192 19.09 0.65 -8.20
N GLN A 193 19.52 1.17 -7.05
CA GLN A 193 18.62 1.50 -5.93
C GLN A 193 17.73 2.71 -6.23
N ARG A 194 18.23 3.66 -7.01
CA ARG A 194 17.50 4.87 -7.44
C ARG A 194 16.66 4.65 -8.70
N GLY A 195 16.63 3.45 -9.27
CA GLY A 195 15.89 3.14 -10.50
C GLY A 195 16.50 3.70 -11.79
N ILE A 196 17.72 4.23 -11.74
CA ILE A 196 18.43 4.73 -12.94
C ILE A 196 18.84 3.58 -13.85
N LEU A 197 19.28 2.47 -13.25
CA LEU A 197 19.57 1.22 -13.96
C LEU A 197 18.52 0.19 -13.61
N GLU A 198 18.00 -0.50 -14.62
CA GLU A 198 17.00 -1.53 -14.45
C GLU A 198 17.60 -2.75 -13.72
N SER A 199 17.00 -3.12 -12.58
CA SER A 199 17.48 -4.20 -11.71
C SER A 199 16.53 -5.40 -11.78
N ASN A 200 17.08 -6.63 -11.76
CA ASN A 200 16.29 -7.87 -11.82
C ASN A 200 15.46 -8.22 -10.55
N GLY A 201 15.28 -7.27 -9.63
CA GLY A 201 14.56 -7.46 -8.36
C GLY A 201 15.15 -8.46 -7.36
N LYS A 202 16.26 -9.14 -7.66
CA LYS A 202 16.86 -10.14 -6.75
C LYS A 202 17.78 -9.50 -5.72
N LYS A 203 17.90 -10.11 -4.54
CA LYS A 203 18.76 -9.65 -3.44
C LYS A 203 20.11 -10.39 -3.40
N GLY A 204 21.10 -9.76 -2.77
CA GLY A 204 22.43 -10.34 -2.51
C GLY A 204 23.21 -10.68 -3.78
N LYS A 205 23.94 -11.81 -3.78
CA LYS A 205 24.82 -12.24 -4.87
C LYS A 205 24.11 -12.50 -6.20
N ARG A 206 22.78 -12.61 -6.21
CA ARG A 206 21.95 -12.82 -7.42
C ARG A 206 21.44 -11.52 -8.05
N ARG A 207 21.73 -10.36 -7.45
CA ARG A 207 21.34 -9.07 -7.99
C ARG A 207 22.08 -8.79 -9.30
N ARG A 208 21.35 -8.40 -10.33
CA ARG A 208 21.85 -8.09 -11.68
C ARG A 208 21.16 -6.85 -12.22
N VAL A 209 21.81 -6.17 -13.16
CA VAL A 209 21.25 -5.05 -13.91
C VAL A 209 21.14 -5.41 -15.39
N SER A 210 20.19 -4.80 -16.09
CA SER A 210 20.00 -4.98 -17.53
C SER A 210 21.16 -4.35 -18.27
N LYS A 211 21.85 -5.14 -19.11
CA LYS A 211 22.96 -4.64 -19.95
C LYS A 211 22.49 -3.52 -20.88
N GLY A 212 21.25 -3.59 -21.36
CA GLY A 212 20.64 -2.52 -22.17
C GLY A 212 20.59 -1.19 -21.42
N SER A 213 20.12 -1.18 -20.17
CA SER A 213 20.07 0.03 -19.35
C SER A 213 21.46 0.64 -19.08
N VAL A 214 22.48 -0.22 -18.95
CA VAL A 214 23.88 0.18 -18.74
C VAL A 214 24.43 0.88 -19.99
N LEU A 215 24.23 0.30 -21.18
CA LEU A 215 24.69 0.89 -22.45
C LEU A 215 23.97 2.19 -22.81
N ILE A 216 22.69 2.33 -22.43
CA ILE A 216 21.96 3.60 -22.58
C ILE A 216 22.59 4.68 -21.69
N LYS A 217 22.88 4.34 -20.43
CA LYS A 217 23.52 5.26 -19.49
C LYS A 217 24.91 5.69 -19.95
N GLU A 218 25.69 4.77 -20.49
CA GLU A 218 27.01 5.05 -21.10
C GLU A 218 26.91 6.09 -22.22
N ARG A 219 25.93 5.96 -23.11
CA ARG A 219 25.71 6.91 -24.21
C ARG A 219 25.25 8.29 -23.74
N GLN A 220 24.48 8.34 -22.65
CA GLN A 220 24.04 9.61 -22.06
C GLN A 220 25.21 10.35 -21.41
N ASP A 221 26.02 9.64 -20.63
CA ASP A 221 27.16 10.23 -19.93
C ASP A 221 28.33 10.60 -20.90
N ALA A 222 28.36 10.03 -22.10
CA ALA A 222 29.32 10.40 -23.16
C ALA A 222 28.87 11.62 -24.00
N ALA A 223 27.62 12.05 -23.88
CA ALA A 223 27.06 13.20 -24.60
C ALA A 223 27.13 14.51 -23.80
N ASP A 224 27.40 14.42 -22.50
CA ASP A 224 27.60 15.54 -21.56
C ASP A 224 29.09 15.83 -21.32
#